data_AF-A0A6L5YZL8-F1
#
_entry.id   AF-A0A6L5YZL8-F1
#
_cell.length_a   1.000
_cell.length_b   1.000
_cell.length_c   1.000
_cell.angle_alpha   90.00
_cell.angle_beta   90.00
_cell.angle_gamma   90.00
#
_symmetry.space_group_name_H-M   'P 1'
#
loop_
_entity.id
_entity.type
_entity.pdbx_description
1 polymer ?
#
loop_
_entity_poly.entity_id
_entity_poly.type
_entity_poly.pdbx_seq_one_letter_code
_entity_poly.pdbx_strand_id
1 'polypeptide(L)'
;MKTFLVAAALAFPGVAPAEGNYGTVKGWDIDYDTDGPYCSLAGMFEGDTYISIALSGQGRGMTQTFVMADDDWRSIRDGQKIAVGISFDGEAAWDVSGTGMDLGEAGGFSVTVPAYSEDAGEFARDFKYSRSMTLHVDGREVDAFNLHGTAAAYEAMVDCQRRLIEASASADPFAASADPFAAGNDPFAR
;
A
#
# COMPACT_ATOMS: atom_id res chain seq x y z
N MET A 1 47.03 -22.93 34.37
CA MET A 1 46.86 -22.13 33.14
C MET A 1 45.40 -22.21 32.72
N LYS A 2 44.68 -21.08 32.72
CA LYS A 2 43.26 -20.98 32.30
C LYS A 2 43.24 -20.48 30.86
N THR A 3 42.86 -21.34 29.94
CA THR A 3 42.67 -20.99 28.53
C THR A 3 41.28 -20.38 28.36
N PHE A 4 41.21 -19.09 28.05
CA PHE A 4 39.97 -18.42 27.66
C PHE A 4 39.79 -18.56 26.15
N LEU A 5 38.71 -19.24 25.74
CA LEU A 5 38.21 -19.21 24.35
C LEU A 5 37.39 -17.93 24.18
N VAL A 6 37.87 -17.03 23.33
CA VAL A 6 37.11 -15.86 22.87
C VAL A 6 36.28 -16.29 21.66
N ALA A 7 34.97 -16.36 21.81
CA ALA A 7 34.04 -16.51 20.69
C ALA A 7 33.75 -15.14 20.11
N ALA A 8 34.20 -14.89 18.87
CA ALA A 8 33.82 -13.70 18.11
C ALA A 8 32.41 -13.91 17.55
N ALA A 9 31.44 -13.16 18.05
CA ALA A 9 30.09 -13.11 17.47
C ALA A 9 30.15 -12.31 16.16
N LEU A 10 29.91 -12.98 15.03
CA LEU A 10 29.69 -12.32 13.74
C LEU A 10 28.29 -11.70 13.77
N ALA A 11 28.23 -10.36 13.87
CA ALA A 11 27.01 -9.62 13.62
C ALA A 11 26.76 -9.63 12.11
N PHE A 12 25.82 -10.46 11.64
CA PHE A 12 25.29 -10.30 10.29
C PHE A 12 24.47 -9.01 10.26
N PRO A 13 24.70 -8.09 9.31
CA PRO A 13 23.79 -6.97 9.09
C PRO A 13 22.42 -7.56 8.74
N GLY A 14 21.42 -7.28 9.58
CA GLY A 14 20.05 -7.72 9.35
C GLY A 14 19.52 -7.07 8.08
N VAL A 15 19.17 -7.88 7.09
CA VAL A 15 18.35 -7.43 5.96
C VAL A 15 16.98 -7.10 6.54
N ALA A 16 16.52 -5.86 6.38
CA ALA A 16 15.16 -5.50 6.75
C ALA A 16 14.18 -6.33 5.91
N PRO A 17 13.04 -6.78 6.48
CA PRO A 17 12.07 -7.57 5.72
C PRO A 17 11.50 -6.75 4.56
N ALA A 18 11.30 -7.41 3.43
CA ALA A 18 10.82 -6.79 2.20
C ALA A 18 9.40 -6.23 2.35
N GLU A 19 8.59 -6.88 3.19
CA GLU A 19 7.24 -6.50 3.57
C GLU A 19 7.14 -6.27 5.09
N GLY A 20 6.20 -5.46 5.55
CA GLY A 20 5.99 -5.28 6.97
C GLY A 20 4.89 -4.29 7.34
N ASN A 21 4.67 -4.15 8.65
CA ASN A 21 3.71 -3.20 9.20
C ASN A 21 4.43 -1.88 9.55
N TYR A 22 3.96 -0.78 8.97
CA TYR A 22 4.41 0.58 9.27
C TYR A 22 3.80 1.12 10.57
N GLY A 23 2.63 0.61 10.95
CA GLY A 23 1.98 0.84 12.23
C GLY A 23 0.46 0.89 12.10
N THR A 24 -0.23 1.13 13.23
CA THR A 24 -1.69 1.29 13.26
C THR A 24 -2.06 2.73 13.62
N VAL A 25 -2.91 3.37 12.82
CA VAL A 25 -3.37 4.75 13.01
C VAL A 25 -4.89 4.79 13.11
N LYS A 26 -5.40 5.12 14.31
CA LYS A 26 -6.84 5.27 14.56
C LYS A 26 -7.68 4.03 14.21
N GLY A 27 -7.09 2.85 14.32
CA GLY A 27 -7.74 1.56 14.02
C GLY A 27 -7.54 1.08 12.58
N TRP A 28 -6.77 1.80 11.78
CA TRP A 28 -6.37 1.39 10.44
C TRP A 28 -4.92 0.92 10.45
N ASP A 29 -4.66 -0.25 9.87
CA ASP A 29 -3.31 -0.76 9.71
C ASP A 29 -2.65 -0.15 8.48
N ILE A 30 -1.39 0.23 8.62
CA ILE A 30 -0.56 0.76 7.54
C ILE A 30 0.52 -0.28 7.26
N ASP A 31 0.51 -0.85 6.07
CA ASP A 31 1.45 -1.89 5.66
C ASP A 31 2.31 -1.41 4.49
N TYR A 32 3.45 -2.05 4.30
CA TYR A 32 4.40 -1.70 3.26
C TYR A 32 5.02 -2.91 2.58
N ASP A 33 5.44 -2.73 1.33
CA ASP A 33 6.31 -3.63 0.57
C ASP A 33 7.38 -2.81 -0.17
N THR A 34 8.62 -3.25 -0.05
CA THR A 34 9.83 -2.62 -0.60
C THR A 34 10.25 -3.20 -1.95
N ASP A 35 9.79 -4.41 -2.32
CA ASP A 35 10.12 -5.06 -3.60
C ASP A 35 9.39 -4.37 -4.77
N GLY A 36 8.24 -3.76 -4.50
CA GLY A 36 7.62 -2.75 -5.34
C GLY A 36 7.06 -1.65 -4.45
N PRO A 37 7.60 -0.41 -4.44
CA PRO A 37 7.27 0.61 -3.44
C PRO A 37 5.76 0.73 -3.28
N TYR A 38 5.26 0.18 -2.19
CA TYR A 38 3.85 -0.01 -1.91
C TYR A 38 3.61 0.33 -0.46
N CYS A 39 2.63 1.17 -0.20
CA CYS A 39 2.07 1.34 1.13
C CYS A 39 0.56 1.32 1.03
N SER A 40 -0.09 0.65 1.98
CA SER A 40 -1.53 0.61 2.10
C SER A 40 -2.00 1.12 3.44
N LEU A 41 -3.25 1.57 3.47
CA LEU A 41 -4.07 1.63 4.68
C LEU A 41 -5.15 0.57 4.55
N ALA A 42 -5.42 -0.17 5.63
CA ALA A 42 -6.38 -1.24 5.64
C ALA A 42 -7.20 -1.26 6.93
N GLY A 43 -8.45 -1.73 6.82
CA GLY A 43 -9.36 -1.92 7.95
C GLY A 43 -10.23 -3.14 7.74
N MET A 44 -10.58 -3.80 8.85
CA MET A 44 -11.54 -4.89 8.89
C MET A 44 -12.83 -4.40 9.57
N PHE A 45 -13.97 -4.71 8.96
CA PHE A 45 -15.29 -4.29 9.40
C PHE A 45 -16.12 -5.49 9.86
N GLU A 46 -17.31 -5.22 10.39
CA GLU A 46 -18.25 -6.28 10.77
C GLU A 46 -18.59 -7.13 9.53
N GLY A 47 -18.73 -8.44 9.71
CA GLY A 47 -18.98 -9.37 8.59
C GLY A 47 -17.72 -9.78 7.81
N ASP A 48 -16.52 -9.54 8.36
CA ASP A 48 -15.24 -9.90 7.73
C ASP A 48 -14.96 -9.12 6.42
N THR A 49 -15.60 -7.97 6.26
CA THR A 49 -15.35 -7.05 5.15
C THR A 49 -14.02 -6.34 5.33
N TYR A 50 -13.09 -6.60 4.42
CA TYR A 50 -11.80 -5.94 4.32
C TYR A 50 -11.88 -4.76 3.36
N ILE A 51 -11.34 -3.60 3.77
CA ILE A 51 -11.23 -2.41 2.93
C ILE A 51 -9.79 -1.92 2.95
N SER A 52 -9.24 -1.62 1.78
CA SER A 52 -7.88 -1.08 1.67
C SER A 52 -7.76 -0.04 0.56
N ILE A 53 -6.93 0.96 0.81
CA ILE A 53 -6.39 1.85 -0.22
C ILE A 53 -4.88 1.67 -0.21
N ALA A 54 -4.29 1.54 -1.39
CA ALA A 54 -2.85 1.43 -1.55
C ALA A 54 -2.32 2.44 -2.56
N LEU A 55 -1.13 2.95 -2.28
CA LEU A 55 -0.29 3.63 -3.25
C LEU A 55 0.81 2.66 -3.68
N SER A 56 1.04 2.56 -4.99
CA SER A 56 2.09 1.71 -5.54
C SER A 56 2.84 2.42 -6.66
N GLY A 57 4.17 2.23 -6.69
CA GLY A 57 5.06 2.77 -7.70
C GLY A 57 5.62 4.16 -7.34
N GLN A 58 6.15 4.86 -8.35
CA GLN A 58 6.87 6.11 -8.17
C GLN A 58 6.76 7.02 -9.39
N GLY A 59 6.95 8.32 -9.17
CA GLY A 59 6.84 9.34 -10.21
C GLY A 59 5.53 9.21 -10.99
N ARG A 60 5.55 9.47 -12.30
CA ARG A 60 4.34 9.44 -13.14
C ARG A 60 3.66 8.07 -13.26
N GLY A 61 4.32 6.99 -12.84
CA GLY A 61 3.76 5.64 -12.84
C GLY A 61 3.05 5.26 -11.54
N MET A 62 2.93 6.18 -10.58
CA MET A 62 2.26 5.90 -9.31
C MET A 62 0.76 5.66 -9.51
N THR A 63 0.25 4.63 -8.85
CA THR A 63 -1.17 4.23 -8.89
C THR A 63 -1.78 4.27 -7.50
N GLN A 64 -3.08 4.56 -7.45
CA GLN A 64 -3.91 4.38 -6.27
C GLN A 64 -4.84 3.20 -6.56
N THR A 65 -4.83 2.21 -5.68
CA THR A 65 -5.69 1.03 -5.79
C THR A 65 -6.59 0.95 -4.57
N PHE A 66 -7.89 0.90 -4.80
CA PHE A 66 -8.88 0.58 -3.79
C PHE A 66 -9.23 -0.90 -3.89
N VAL A 67 -9.26 -1.59 -2.75
CA VAL A 67 -9.60 -3.01 -2.64
C VAL A 67 -10.71 -3.16 -1.62
N MET A 68 -11.71 -3.97 -1.96
CA MET A 68 -12.61 -4.54 -0.97
C MET A 68 -12.75 -6.04 -1.18
N ALA A 69 -12.86 -6.75 -0.07
CA ALA A 69 -13.02 -8.19 -0.06
C ALA A 69 -13.89 -8.62 1.12
N ASP A 70 -14.56 -9.75 0.97
CA ASP A 70 -15.48 -10.29 1.96
C ASP A 70 -15.61 -11.82 1.71
N ASP A 71 -15.73 -12.57 2.80
CA ASP A 71 -15.87 -14.03 2.78
C ASP A 71 -17.19 -14.50 2.16
N ASP A 72 -18.23 -13.67 2.14
CA ASP A 72 -19.52 -13.95 1.51
C ASP A 72 -19.50 -13.69 -0.01
N TRP A 73 -18.47 -13.02 -0.54
CA TRP A 73 -18.41 -12.63 -1.96
C TRP A 73 -17.73 -13.67 -2.87
N ARG A 74 -17.70 -14.94 -2.47
CA ARG A 74 -17.01 -16.06 -3.16
C ARG A 74 -17.48 -16.35 -4.60
N SER A 75 -18.55 -15.70 -5.04
CA SER A 75 -19.03 -15.80 -6.41
C SER A 75 -18.23 -14.93 -7.39
N ILE A 76 -17.52 -13.92 -6.88
CA ILE A 76 -16.62 -13.07 -7.67
C ILE A 76 -15.44 -13.90 -8.17
N ARG A 77 -15.11 -13.74 -9.46
CA ARG A 77 -13.99 -14.41 -10.12
C ARG A 77 -12.89 -13.44 -10.50
N ASP A 78 -11.67 -13.95 -10.55
CA ASP A 78 -10.52 -13.20 -11.03
C ASP A 78 -10.77 -12.66 -12.45
N GLY A 79 -10.48 -11.37 -12.65
CA GLY A 79 -10.67 -10.66 -13.91
C GLY A 79 -12.12 -10.30 -14.26
N GLN A 80 -13.12 -10.74 -13.49
CA GLN A 80 -14.52 -10.40 -13.70
C GLN A 80 -14.72 -8.87 -13.64
N LYS A 81 -15.52 -8.30 -14.54
CA LYS A 81 -15.91 -6.88 -14.43
C LYS A 81 -17.13 -6.74 -13.54
N ILE A 82 -17.03 -5.83 -12.57
CA ILE A 82 -18.05 -5.60 -11.56
C ILE A 82 -18.44 -4.13 -11.60
N ALA A 83 -19.74 -3.85 -11.64
CA ALA A 83 -20.24 -2.49 -11.49
C ALA A 83 -20.29 -2.15 -10.01
N VAL A 84 -19.56 -1.11 -9.61
CA VAL A 84 -19.38 -0.71 -8.22
C VAL A 84 -19.84 0.74 -8.09
N GLY A 85 -20.76 1.00 -7.16
CA GLY A 85 -21.15 2.33 -6.74
C GLY A 85 -20.65 2.60 -5.34
N ILE A 86 -19.92 3.70 -5.13
CA ILE A 86 -19.44 4.09 -3.80
C ILE A 86 -20.05 5.44 -3.46
N SER A 87 -20.86 5.54 -2.41
CA SER A 87 -21.37 6.83 -1.93
C SER A 87 -20.74 7.20 -0.59
N PHE A 88 -20.49 8.49 -0.41
CA PHE A 88 -19.93 9.05 0.81
C PHE A 88 -20.96 9.95 1.48
N ASP A 89 -21.21 9.76 2.78
CA ASP A 89 -22.23 10.51 3.55
C ASP A 89 -23.64 10.56 2.92
N GLY A 90 -23.98 9.59 2.05
CA GLY A 90 -25.26 9.54 1.35
C GLY A 90 -25.36 10.42 0.09
N GLU A 91 -24.25 11.01 -0.35
CA GLU A 91 -24.14 11.75 -1.62
C GLU A 91 -24.25 10.81 -2.83
N ALA A 92 -24.30 11.40 -4.03
CA ALA A 92 -24.34 10.65 -5.28
C ALA A 92 -23.17 9.65 -5.38
N ALA A 93 -23.47 8.44 -5.84
CA ALA A 93 -22.48 7.38 -5.93
C ALA A 93 -21.45 7.65 -7.04
N TRP A 94 -20.21 7.30 -6.74
CA TRP A 94 -19.12 7.12 -7.67
C TRP A 94 -19.30 5.78 -8.38
N ASP A 95 -19.80 5.81 -9.61
CA ASP A 95 -19.96 4.61 -10.44
C ASP A 95 -18.65 4.27 -11.14
N VAL A 96 -18.03 3.17 -10.72
CA VAL A 96 -16.74 2.69 -11.23
C VAL A 96 -16.83 1.22 -11.65
N SER A 97 -15.96 0.81 -12.58
CA SER A 97 -15.83 -0.60 -12.96
C SER A 97 -14.66 -1.24 -12.23
N GLY A 98 -14.97 -2.11 -11.28
CA GLY A 98 -13.99 -2.92 -10.57
C GLY A 98 -13.54 -4.14 -11.37
N THR A 99 -12.37 -4.65 -11.01
CA THR A 99 -11.87 -5.96 -11.46
C THR A 99 -11.94 -6.94 -10.31
N GLY A 100 -12.69 -8.01 -10.48
CA GLY A 100 -12.86 -9.08 -9.51
C GLY A 100 -11.54 -9.78 -9.21
N MET A 101 -11.41 -10.22 -7.97
CA MET A 101 -10.25 -10.90 -7.40
C MET A 101 -10.73 -12.13 -6.65
N ASP A 102 -10.08 -13.26 -6.91
CA ASP A 102 -10.24 -14.48 -6.13
C ASP A 102 -9.11 -14.52 -5.09
N LEU A 103 -9.47 -14.37 -3.82
CA LEU A 103 -8.52 -14.35 -2.69
C LEU A 103 -8.55 -15.68 -1.92
N GLY A 104 -8.99 -16.76 -2.57
CA GLY A 104 -9.06 -18.11 -2.02
C GLY A 104 -10.30 -18.32 -1.14
N GLU A 105 -10.25 -17.88 0.12
CA GLU A 105 -11.39 -18.00 1.04
C GLU A 105 -12.39 -16.85 0.89
N ALA A 106 -11.89 -15.67 0.50
CA ALA A 106 -12.68 -14.47 0.22
C ALA A 106 -12.79 -14.17 -1.28
N GLY A 107 -13.87 -13.48 -1.66
CA GLY A 107 -13.97 -12.81 -2.97
C GLY A 107 -13.84 -11.31 -2.80
N GLY A 108 -13.35 -10.61 -3.82
CA GLY A 108 -13.20 -9.16 -3.74
C GLY A 108 -13.08 -8.50 -5.09
N PHE A 109 -12.86 -7.20 -5.08
CA PHE A 109 -12.56 -6.46 -6.30
C PHE A 109 -11.58 -5.33 -6.03
N SER A 110 -10.91 -4.89 -7.09
CA SER A 110 -10.04 -3.73 -7.07
C SER A 110 -10.46 -2.67 -8.09
N VAL A 111 -10.22 -1.42 -7.73
CA VAL A 111 -10.30 -0.27 -8.63
C VAL A 111 -8.95 0.43 -8.60
N THR A 112 -8.23 0.39 -9.72
CA THR A 112 -6.90 1.01 -9.85
C THR A 112 -6.98 2.20 -10.79
N VAL A 113 -6.47 3.34 -10.32
CA VAL A 113 -6.38 4.59 -11.10
C VAL A 113 -4.98 5.18 -10.98
N PRO A 114 -4.55 6.03 -11.92
CA PRO A 114 -3.32 6.81 -11.74
C PRO A 114 -3.43 7.69 -10.48
N ALA A 115 -2.44 7.66 -9.59
CA ALA A 115 -2.53 8.32 -8.27
C ALA A 115 -2.65 9.85 -8.37
N TYR A 116 -2.23 10.44 -9.49
CA TYR A 116 -2.29 11.88 -9.75
C TYR A 116 -3.44 12.28 -10.68
N SER A 117 -4.40 11.38 -10.96
CA SER A 117 -5.61 11.76 -11.69
C SER A 117 -6.55 12.58 -10.81
N GLU A 118 -7.46 13.30 -11.45
CA GLU A 118 -8.54 14.02 -10.76
C GLU A 118 -9.39 13.03 -9.95
N ASP A 119 -9.85 11.94 -10.57
CA ASP A 119 -10.63 10.87 -9.91
C ASP A 119 -9.96 10.34 -8.64
N ALA A 120 -8.65 10.10 -8.66
CA ALA A 120 -7.92 9.61 -7.48
C ALA A 120 -7.93 10.65 -6.35
N GLY A 121 -7.71 11.91 -6.69
CA GLY A 121 -7.71 13.03 -5.75
C GLY A 121 -9.09 13.30 -5.15
N GLU A 122 -10.14 13.20 -5.95
CA GLU A 122 -11.52 13.38 -5.48
C GLU A 122 -11.96 12.22 -4.58
N PHE A 123 -11.71 10.98 -4.99
CA PHE A 123 -11.98 9.80 -4.17
C PHE A 123 -11.23 9.88 -2.84
N ALA A 124 -9.93 10.23 -2.87
CA ALA A 124 -9.13 10.37 -1.66
C ALA A 124 -9.68 11.47 -0.74
N ARG A 125 -10.10 12.60 -1.28
CA ARG A 125 -10.72 13.69 -0.51
C ARG A 125 -11.99 13.19 0.18
N ASP A 126 -12.90 12.56 -0.55
CA ASP A 126 -14.18 12.13 0.00
C ASP A 126 -13.98 11.01 1.05
N PHE A 127 -13.12 10.03 0.76
CA PHE A 127 -12.75 8.98 1.72
C PHE A 127 -12.13 9.52 3.01
N LYS A 128 -11.29 10.57 2.93
CA LYS A 128 -10.65 11.18 4.10
C LYS A 128 -11.63 11.96 4.98
N TYR A 129 -12.60 12.65 4.38
CA TYR A 129 -13.35 13.68 5.07
C TYR A 129 -14.83 13.36 5.31
N SER A 130 -15.33 12.25 4.75
CA SER A 130 -16.66 11.75 5.04
C SER A 130 -16.71 10.90 6.30
N ARG A 131 -17.90 10.76 6.87
CA ARG A 131 -18.15 9.95 8.09
C ARG A 131 -18.50 8.52 7.75
N SER A 132 -19.18 8.30 6.62
CA SER A 132 -19.59 6.98 6.17
C SER A 132 -19.33 6.77 4.68
N MET A 133 -19.10 5.51 4.31
CA MET A 133 -19.06 5.03 2.93
C MET A 133 -20.10 3.94 2.76
N THR A 134 -20.93 3.99 1.72
CA THR A 134 -21.87 2.93 1.38
C THR A 134 -21.47 2.31 0.06
N LEU A 135 -21.38 0.98 0.05
CA LEU A 135 -21.03 0.18 -1.11
C LEU A 135 -22.29 -0.33 -1.80
N HIS A 136 -22.32 -0.15 -3.11
CA HIS A 136 -23.28 -0.74 -4.01
C HIS A 136 -22.57 -1.66 -5.01
N VAL A 137 -23.05 -2.90 -5.15
CA VAL A 137 -22.56 -3.86 -6.16
C VAL A 137 -23.73 -4.24 -7.04
N ASP A 138 -23.56 -4.13 -8.35
CA ASP A 138 -24.61 -4.37 -9.36
C ASP A 138 -25.93 -3.61 -9.03
N GLY A 139 -25.79 -2.38 -8.52
CA GLY A 139 -26.89 -1.48 -8.18
C GLY A 139 -27.62 -1.79 -6.87
N ARG A 140 -27.12 -2.74 -6.07
CA ARG A 140 -27.68 -3.09 -4.76
C ARG A 140 -26.73 -2.64 -3.66
N GLU A 141 -27.26 -1.96 -2.64
CA GLU A 141 -26.52 -1.68 -1.42
C GLU A 141 -26.11 -3.00 -0.77
N VAL A 142 -24.81 -3.14 -0.50
CA VAL A 142 -24.22 -4.33 0.12
C VAL A 142 -23.91 -4.04 1.58
N ASP A 143 -23.28 -2.89 1.86
CA ASP A 143 -22.85 -2.56 3.22
C ASP A 143 -22.56 -1.05 3.38
N ALA A 144 -22.41 -0.60 4.64
CA ALA A 144 -22.05 0.76 5.01
C ALA A 144 -20.99 0.78 6.13
N PHE A 145 -19.94 1.56 5.90
CA PHE A 145 -18.74 1.57 6.72
C PHE A 145 -18.53 2.91 7.40
N ASN A 146 -18.06 2.89 8.65
CA ASN A 146 -17.65 4.09 9.36
C ASN A 146 -16.20 4.46 8.99
N LEU A 147 -16.00 5.69 8.52
CA LEU A 147 -14.69 6.19 8.08
C LEU A 147 -13.94 6.98 9.16
N HIS A 148 -14.28 6.78 10.43
CA HIS A 148 -13.59 7.47 11.51
C HIS A 148 -12.07 7.20 11.47
N GLY A 149 -11.28 8.28 11.43
CA GLY A 149 -9.82 8.21 11.45
C GLY A 149 -9.16 8.03 10.09
N THR A 150 -9.91 7.88 8.99
CA THR A 150 -9.35 7.68 7.64
C THR A 150 -8.43 8.81 7.21
N ALA A 151 -8.75 10.08 7.53
CA ALA A 151 -7.86 11.21 7.22
C ALA A 151 -6.42 11.00 7.74
N ALA A 152 -6.30 10.60 9.01
CA ALA A 152 -5.01 10.38 9.65
C ALA A 152 -4.31 9.12 9.12
N ALA A 153 -5.07 8.06 8.86
CA ALA A 153 -4.55 6.82 8.28
C ALA A 153 -4.03 7.04 6.86
N TYR A 154 -4.77 7.79 6.03
CA TYR A 154 -4.36 8.12 4.67
C TYR A 154 -3.09 8.97 4.65
N GLU A 155 -2.96 9.94 5.57
CA GLU A 155 -1.73 10.72 5.72
C GLU A 155 -0.54 9.86 6.15
N ALA A 156 -0.76 8.88 7.02
CA ALA A 156 0.28 7.93 7.41
C ALA A 156 0.71 7.01 6.25
N MET A 157 -0.23 6.53 5.43
CA MET A 157 0.06 5.78 4.20
C MET A 157 0.89 6.62 3.21
N VAL A 158 0.55 7.91 3.03
CA VAL A 158 1.33 8.82 2.17
C VAL A 158 2.74 9.04 2.72
N ASP A 159 2.91 9.20 4.05
CA ASP A 159 4.23 9.31 4.67
C ASP A 159 5.06 8.03 4.48
N CYS A 160 4.43 6.86 4.63
CA CYS A 160 5.03 5.56 4.34
C CYS A 160 5.54 5.50 2.90
N GLN A 161 4.68 5.81 1.91
CA GLN A 161 5.06 5.74 0.49
C GLN A 161 6.22 6.69 0.18
N ARG A 162 6.19 7.90 0.74
CA ARG A 162 7.26 8.88 0.58
C ARG A 162 8.59 8.34 1.09
N ARG A 163 8.60 7.74 2.28
CA ARG A 163 9.83 7.18 2.88
C ARG A 163 10.40 6.02 2.05
N LEU A 164 9.54 5.17 1.50
CA LEU A 164 9.98 4.09 0.60
C LEU A 164 10.66 4.66 -0.66
N ILE A 165 10.06 5.69 -1.26
CA ILE A 165 10.63 6.35 -2.44
C ILE A 165 11.98 7.00 -2.09
N GLU A 166 12.06 7.73 -0.98
CA GLU A 166 13.30 8.35 -0.51
C GLU A 166 14.39 7.31 -0.21
N ALA A 167 14.04 6.18 0.41
CA ALA A 167 14.96 5.08 0.66
C ALA A 167 15.47 4.45 -0.65
N SER A 168 14.60 4.27 -1.64
CA SER A 168 15.00 3.74 -2.95
C SER A 168 15.89 4.70 -3.74
N ALA A 169 15.71 6.01 -3.58
CA ALA A 169 16.51 7.03 -4.25
C ALA A 169 17.87 7.26 -3.59
N SER A 170 17.99 6.99 -2.28
CA SER A 170 19.22 7.15 -1.49
C SER A 170 20.12 5.91 -1.46
N ALA A 171 19.68 4.79 -2.02
CA ALA A 171 20.54 3.66 -2.35
C ALA A 171 21.53 4.08 -3.45
N ASP A 172 22.63 4.71 -3.04
CA ASP A 172 23.69 5.19 -3.94
C ASP A 172 24.21 4.04 -4.82
N PRO A 173 24.02 4.09 -6.15
CA PRO A 173 24.49 3.05 -7.06
C PRO A 173 26.02 2.96 -7.11
N PHE A 174 26.75 3.93 -6.54
CA PHE A 174 28.21 3.96 -6.44
C PHE A 174 28.74 3.55 -5.06
N ALA A 175 27.90 3.36 -4.04
CA ALA A 175 28.36 2.93 -2.71
C ALA A 175 28.85 1.47 -2.70
N ALA A 176 28.41 0.65 -3.67
CA ALA A 176 28.92 -0.71 -3.85
C ALA A 176 30.15 -0.80 -4.76
N SER A 177 30.53 0.28 -5.47
CA SER A 177 31.76 0.30 -6.25
C SER A 177 32.90 0.72 -5.34
N ALA A 178 33.72 -0.25 -4.92
CA ALA A 178 35.08 0.07 -4.53
C ALA A 178 35.70 0.90 -5.65
N ASP A 179 36.09 2.13 -5.35
CA ASP A 179 36.67 3.07 -6.30
C ASP A 179 37.80 2.36 -7.08
N PRO A 180 37.65 2.12 -8.40
CA PRO A 180 38.67 1.43 -9.19
C PRO A 180 39.97 2.24 -9.30
N PHE A 181 39.96 3.51 -8.90
CA PHE A 181 41.13 4.41 -8.87
C PHE A 181 41.76 4.53 -7.48
N ALA A 182 41.15 3.99 -6.42
CA ALA A 182 41.75 3.94 -5.09
C ALA A 182 43.02 3.06 -5.03
N ALA A 183 43.21 2.18 -6.02
CA ALA A 183 44.40 1.35 -6.18
C ALA A 183 45.50 2.04 -7.02
N GLY A 184 45.79 3.32 -6.77
CA GLY A 184 47.05 3.97 -7.16
C GLY A 184 47.44 4.01 -8.65
N ASN A 185 46.57 3.59 -9.56
CA ASN A 185 46.78 3.58 -11.01
C ASN A 185 45.80 4.53 -11.70
N ASP A 186 45.78 5.79 -11.27
CA ASP A 186 45.09 6.85 -12.00
C ASP A 186 45.91 7.24 -13.24
N PRO A 187 45.45 6.93 -14.47
CA PRO A 187 46.17 7.29 -15.70
C PRO A 187 46.13 8.80 -16.02
N PHE A 188 45.37 9.58 -15.25
CA PHE A 188 45.22 11.03 -15.39
C PHE A 188 45.92 11.82 -14.28
N ALA A 189 46.51 11.14 -13.28
CA ALA A 189 47.42 11.76 -12.32
C ALA A 189 48.77 12.06 -13.00
N ARG A 190 48.81 13.12 -13.81
CA ARG A 190 50.03 13.74 -14.36
C ARG A 190 50.02 15.23 -14.12
#